data_AF-A0A5E4HVQ6-F1
#
_entry.id   AF-A0A5E4HVQ6-F1
#
_cell.length_a   1.000
_cell.length_b   1.000
_cell.length_c   1.000
_cell.angle_alpha   90.00
_cell.angle_beta   90.00
_cell.angle_gamma   90.00
#
_symmetry.space_group_name_H-M   'P 1'
#
loop_
_entity.id
_entity.type
_entity.pdbx_description
1 polymer ?
#
loop_
_entity_poly.entity_id
_entity_poly.type
_entity_poly.pdbx_seq_one_letter_code
_entity_poly.pdbx_strand_id
1 'polypeptide(L)'
;MADKNKPDAAPFCMTVQAVFMLAGKAVVAGSIMSGTLKAGQKVKAEGGRKVFVVEKIEIANKSLPSAQAGQMVGLTLVGADAAALPAGMTIKNAD
;
A
#
# COMPACT_ATOMS: atom_id res chain seq x y z
N MET A 1 0.36 -0.86 33.72
CA MET A 1 1.39 -0.82 32.67
C MET A 1 0.75 -1.27 31.37
N ALA A 2 0.42 -0.34 30.49
CA ALA A 2 0.06 -0.59 29.09
C ALA A 2 0.28 0.72 28.34
N ASP A 3 1.49 0.88 27.80
CA ASP A 3 1.97 2.07 27.10
C ASP A 3 1.13 2.38 25.84
N LYS A 4 0.26 3.39 25.94
CA LYS A 4 -0.60 3.92 24.85
C LYS A 4 0.14 4.88 23.90
N ASN A 5 1.45 4.72 23.68
CA ASN A 5 2.23 5.63 22.83
C ASN A 5 3.12 4.89 21.82
N LYS A 6 2.49 4.14 20.90
CA LYS A 6 3.12 3.78 19.62
C LYS A 6 2.36 4.48 18.49
N PRO A 7 2.96 5.46 17.79
CA PRO A 7 2.36 6.06 16.59
C PRO A 7 2.19 5.06 15.42
N ASP A 8 2.68 3.83 15.55
CA ASP A 8 2.66 2.73 14.58
C ASP A 8 1.62 1.61 14.89
N ALA A 9 0.68 1.81 15.81
CA ALA A 9 -0.16 0.69 16.29
C ALA A 9 -1.33 0.30 15.36
N ALA A 10 -1.76 1.19 14.45
CA ALA A 10 -2.89 0.89 13.56
C ALA A 10 -2.44 0.04 12.37
N PRO A 11 -3.20 -0.99 11.96
CA PRO A 11 -2.90 -1.75 10.76
C PRO A 11 -2.91 -0.84 9.53
N PHE A 12 -2.02 -1.12 8.56
CA PHE A 12 -1.97 -0.33 7.34
C PHE A 12 -3.23 -0.54 6.51
N CYS A 13 -3.77 0.58 6.05
CA CYS A 13 -4.96 0.64 5.22
C CYS A 13 -4.78 1.75 4.19
N MET A 14 -4.90 1.41 2.91
CA MET A 14 -4.81 2.37 1.81
C MET A 14 -5.98 2.17 0.84
N THR A 15 -6.61 3.28 0.46
CA THR A 15 -7.68 3.27 -0.55
C THR A 15 -7.08 3.50 -1.92
N VAL A 16 -7.38 2.60 -2.86
CA VAL A 16 -6.96 2.69 -4.26
C VAL A 16 -7.74 3.79 -4.96
N GLN A 17 -7.03 4.72 -5.60
CA GLN A 17 -7.62 5.77 -6.42
C GLN A 17 -7.43 5.48 -7.92
N ALA A 18 -6.27 4.97 -8.30
CA ALA A 18 -5.97 4.59 -9.68
C ALA A 18 -4.91 3.49 -9.72
N VAL A 19 -4.96 2.69 -10.79
CA VAL A 19 -3.95 1.65 -11.06
C VAL A 19 -3.48 1.75 -12.50
N PHE A 20 -2.18 1.66 -12.68
CA PHE A 20 -1.50 1.68 -13.97
C PHE A 20 -0.60 0.45 -14.09
N MET A 21 -0.37 -0.02 -15.31
CA MET A 21 0.62 -1.07 -15.56
C MET A 21 1.86 -0.43 -16.17
N LEU A 22 3.02 -0.65 -15.53
CA LEU A 22 4.30 -0.17 -16.01
C LEU A 22 5.26 -1.36 -16.11
N ALA A 23 5.64 -1.73 -17.34
CA ALA A 23 6.59 -2.83 -17.61
C ALA A 23 6.28 -4.14 -16.84
N GLY A 24 5.00 -4.54 -16.80
CA GLY A 24 4.57 -5.77 -16.11
C GLY A 24 4.42 -5.66 -14.59
N LYS A 25 4.57 -4.46 -14.01
CA LYS A 25 4.31 -4.17 -12.60
C LYS A 25 3.08 -3.27 -12.46
N ALA A 26 2.27 -3.50 -11.44
CA ALA A 26 1.16 -2.61 -11.15
C ALA A 26 1.63 -1.43 -10.29
N VAL A 27 1.39 -0.22 -10.77
CA VAL A 27 1.58 1.01 -10.01
C VAL A 27 0.22 1.47 -9.50
N VAL A 28 0.05 1.46 -8.18
CA VAL A 28 -1.20 1.76 -7.50
C VAL A 28 -1.07 3.10 -6.81
N ALA A 29 -1.85 4.09 -7.26
CA ALA A 29 -1.95 5.39 -6.61
C ALA A 29 -3.12 5.38 -5.61
N GLY A 30 -2.91 5.94 -4.43
CA GLY A 30 -3.94 5.96 -3.39
C GLY A 30 -3.53 6.74 -2.15
N SER A 31 -4.46 6.82 -1.21
CA SER A 31 -4.25 7.53 0.06
C SER A 31 -4.22 6.57 1.22
N ILE A 32 -3.23 6.72 2.10
CA ILE A 32 -3.10 5.91 3.31
C ILE A 32 -4.05 6.46 4.36
N MET A 33 -5.04 5.65 4.73
CA MET A 33 -6.06 5.99 5.74
C MET A 33 -5.56 5.71 7.16
N SER A 34 -4.80 4.63 7.36
CA SER A 34 -4.25 4.26 8.66
C SER A 34 -2.93 3.49 8.53
N GLY A 35 -2.16 3.48 9.61
CA GLY A 35 -0.92 2.70 9.77
C GLY A 35 0.25 3.20 8.92
N THR A 36 1.28 2.34 8.86
CA THR A 36 2.54 2.59 8.16
C THR A 36 2.85 1.44 7.22
N LEU A 37 3.38 1.74 6.04
CA LEU A 37 3.87 0.78 5.07
C LEU A 37 5.36 1.02 4.78
N LYS A 38 6.12 -0.05 4.58
CA LYS A 38 7.54 0.01 4.18
C LYS A 38 7.74 -0.74 2.88
N ALA A 39 8.71 -0.29 2.07
CA ALA A 39 9.15 -1.04 0.90
C ALA A 39 9.63 -2.43 1.33
N GLY A 40 9.37 -3.44 0.51
CA GLY A 40 9.58 -4.86 0.78
C GLY A 40 8.46 -5.55 1.55
N GLN A 41 7.49 -4.81 2.13
CA GLN A 41 6.38 -5.45 2.84
C GLN A 41 5.38 -6.11 1.89
N LYS A 42 4.70 -7.13 2.43
CA LYS A 42 3.63 -7.84 1.75
C LYS A 42 2.28 -7.18 2.05
N VAL A 43 1.48 -7.03 1.02
CA VAL A 43 0.13 -6.45 1.09
C VAL A 43 -0.86 -7.32 0.33
N LYS A 44 -2.15 -7.16 0.63
CA LYS A 44 -3.24 -7.82 -0.07
C LYS A 44 -4.43 -6.87 -0.21
N ALA A 45 -5.22 -7.10 -1.24
CA ALA A 45 -6.55 -6.48 -1.33
C ALA A 45 -7.42 -7.00 -0.17
N GLU A 46 -8.27 -6.15 0.38
CA GLU A 46 -9.27 -6.57 1.37
C GLU A 46 -10.18 -7.66 0.80
N GLY A 47 -10.38 -8.75 1.55
CA GLY A 47 -11.11 -9.93 1.08
C GLY A 47 -10.37 -10.77 0.01
N GLY A 48 -9.20 -10.33 -0.45
CA GLY A 48 -8.37 -11.04 -1.43
C GLY A 48 -7.45 -12.08 -0.80
N ARG A 49 -7.16 -13.15 -1.55
CA ARG A 49 -6.16 -14.18 -1.18
C ARG A 49 -4.78 -13.94 -1.78
N LYS A 50 -4.71 -13.15 -2.86
CA LYS A 50 -3.47 -12.87 -3.58
C LYS A 50 -2.65 -11.86 -2.77
N VAL A 51 -1.41 -12.23 -2.48
CA VAL A 51 -0.44 -11.39 -1.77
C VAL A 51 0.50 -10.76 -2.79
N PHE A 52 0.79 -9.49 -2.59
CA PHE A 52 1.66 -8.69 -3.43
C PHE A 52 2.82 -8.16 -2.60
N VAL A 53 3.97 -7.95 -3.24
CA VAL A 53 5.13 -7.33 -2.57
C VAL A 53 5.23 -5.88 -3.02
N VAL A 54 5.37 -4.97 -2.07
CA VAL A 54 5.61 -3.55 -2.31
C VAL A 54 7.07 -3.36 -2.66
N GLU A 55 7.40 -3.31 -3.94
CA GLU A 55 8.78 -3.11 -4.38
C GLU A 55 9.25 -1.68 -4.08
N LYS A 56 8.37 -0.70 -4.31
CA LYS A 56 8.71 0.72 -4.24
C LYS A 56 7.53 1.54 -3.74
N ILE A 57 7.83 2.56 -2.94
CA ILE A 57 6.87 3.57 -2.47
C ILE A 57 7.32 4.92 -3.00
N GLU A 58 6.41 5.65 -3.65
CA GLU A 58 6.67 6.97 -4.21
C GLU A 58 5.70 8.02 -3.67
N ILE A 59 6.24 9.18 -3.28
CA ILE A 59 5.47 10.36 -2.86
C ILE A 59 6.02 11.57 -3.61
N ALA A 60 5.16 12.28 -4.34
CA ALA A 60 5.54 13.49 -5.08
C ALA A 60 6.84 13.34 -5.93
N ASN A 61 6.93 12.26 -6.71
CA ASN A 61 8.10 11.89 -7.55
C ASN A 61 9.38 11.52 -6.79
N LYS A 62 9.30 11.25 -5.48
CA LYS A 62 10.43 10.77 -4.67
C LYS A 62 10.17 9.36 -4.18
N SER A 63 11.19 8.52 -4.26
CA SER A 63 11.15 7.17 -3.69
C SER A 63 11.50 7.23 -2.21
N LEU A 64 10.64 6.64 -1.37
CA LEU A 64 10.83 6.64 0.07
C LEU A 64 10.83 5.19 0.61
N PRO A 65 11.56 4.91 1.69
CA PRO A 65 11.58 3.59 2.30
C PRO A 65 10.27 3.26 3.03
N SER A 66 9.48 4.28 3.39
CA SER A 66 8.24 4.13 4.15
C SER A 66 7.25 5.25 3.88
N ALA A 67 5.97 4.98 4.13
CA ALA A 67 4.89 5.96 4.12
C ALA A 67 3.88 5.68 5.25
N GLN A 68 3.15 6.71 5.66
CA GLN A 68 2.24 6.66 6.81
C GLN A 68 0.88 7.29 6.48
N ALA A 69 -0.08 7.11 7.38
CA ALA A 69 -1.41 7.71 7.32
C ALA A 69 -1.39 9.21 6.98
N GLY A 70 -2.35 9.64 6.15
CA GLY A 70 -2.48 11.01 5.65
C GLY A 70 -1.66 11.31 4.40
N GLN A 71 -0.83 10.39 3.92
CA GLN A 71 -0.04 10.57 2.70
C GLN A 71 -0.74 9.97 1.48
N MET A 72 -0.61 10.66 0.34
CA MET A 72 -0.95 10.13 -0.98
C MET A 72 0.31 9.53 -1.60
N VAL A 73 0.24 8.25 -1.98
CA VAL A 73 1.39 7.46 -2.39
C VAL A 73 1.12 6.69 -3.68
N GLY A 74 2.18 6.45 -4.44
CA GLY A 74 2.24 5.43 -5.48
C GLY A 74 2.97 4.20 -4.96
N LEU A 75 2.36 3.02 -5.05
CA LEU A 75 2.97 1.74 -4.72
C LEU A 75 3.26 0.96 -5.99
N THR A 76 4.50 0.55 -6.19
CA THR A 76 4.82 -0.44 -7.23
C THR A 76 4.71 -1.83 -6.63
N LEU A 77 3.75 -2.61 -7.13
CA LEU A 77 3.45 -3.96 -6.66
C LEU A 77 3.91 -5.01 -7.66
N VAL A 78 4.62 -6.01 -7.15
CA VAL A 78 5.05 -7.18 -7.94
C VAL A 78 3.99 -8.27 -7.83
N GLY A 79 3.63 -8.85 -8.98
CA GLY A 79 2.64 -9.93 -9.08
C GLY A 79 1.18 -9.46 -9.03
N ALA A 80 0.93 -8.15 -9.05
CA ALA A 80 -0.41 -7.58 -9.13
C ALA A 80 -0.81 -7.32 -10.60
N ASP A 81 -2.08 -7.55 -10.89
CA ASP A 81 -2.72 -7.21 -12.17
C ASP A 81 -3.64 -6.00 -11.98
N ALA A 82 -3.79 -5.16 -12.99
CA ALA A 82 -4.67 -3.98 -12.90
C ALA A 82 -6.11 -4.34 -12.51
N ALA A 83 -6.62 -5.48 -12.98
CA ALA A 83 -7.95 -5.98 -12.64
C ALA A 83 -8.09 -6.43 -11.18
N ALA A 84 -6.99 -6.71 -10.48
CA ALA A 84 -7.02 -7.18 -9.10
C ALA A 84 -7.23 -6.06 -8.08
N LEU A 85 -7.02 -4.79 -8.48
CA LEU A 85 -7.03 -3.62 -7.60
C LEU A 85 -7.82 -2.46 -8.23
N PRO A 86 -9.14 -2.57 -8.41
CA PRO A 86 -9.93 -1.48 -8.95
C PRO A 86 -9.94 -0.23 -8.03
N ALA A 87 -10.25 0.93 -8.59
CA ALA A 87 -10.47 2.14 -7.80
C ALA A 87 -11.58 1.93 -6.75
N GLY A 88 -11.39 2.48 -5.55
CA GLY A 88 -12.26 2.25 -4.39
C GLY A 88 -11.89 1.01 -3.57
N MET A 89 -11.06 0.10 -4.09
CA MET A 89 -10.58 -1.06 -3.35
C MET A 89 -9.69 -0.63 -2.17
N THR A 90 -9.69 -1.42 -1.09
CA THR A 90 -8.79 -1.23 0.06
C THR A 90 -7.65 -2.24 0.04
N ILE A 91 -6.43 -1.77 0.31
CA ILE A 91 -5.21 -2.58 0.48
C ILE A 91 -4.81 -2.58 1.95
N LYS A 92 -4.46 -3.75 2.48
CA LYS A 92 -4.01 -3.97 3.86
C LYS A 92 -2.71 -4.77 3.89
N ASN A 93 -2.02 -4.81 5.04
CA ASN A 93 -0.91 -5.76 5.22
C ASN A 93 -1.38 -7.19 4.95
N ALA A 94 -0.54 -7.99 4.34
CA ALA A 94 -0.70 -9.43 4.38
C ALA A 94 -0.06 -9.93 5.69
N ASP A 95 -0.87 -10.53 6.56
CA ASP A 95 -0.40 -11.42 7.64
C ASP A 95 0.60 -12.45 7.14
#